data_AF-A0A151UDS8-F1
#
_entry.id   AF-A0A151UDS8-F1
#
_cell.length_a   1.000
_cell.length_b   1.000
_cell.length_c   1.000
_cell.angle_alpha   90.00
_cell.angle_beta   90.00
_cell.angle_gamma   90.00
#
_symmetry.space_group_name_H-M   'P 1'
#
loop_
_entity.id
_entity.type
_entity.pdbx_description
1 polymer ?
#
loop_
_entity_poly.entity_id
_entity_poly.type
_entity_poly.pdbx_seq_one_letter_code
_entity_poly.pdbx_strand_id
1 'polypeptide(L)'
;MKAKKRTSSNNDISISFDELQYAFNDLHKESFKLAKLVSSYKKTISNLEKEISKLNNELDDLKTEIRIISSKEENQEIKNKLEANKINHLCSTCNRFKEEICNLRNTLAKFTSGRNNLDILLGKQKCVFDKEGLGYNPQKQQKKYKNFFILTQAASFPFTTCFYCGKKGHNSPTCYIRRNFSNLKNIVWIPKGSSVNTNIKDPKKTWVPKSTLSLS
;
A
#
# COMPACT_ATOMS: atom_id res chain seq x y z
N MET A 1 70.48 -77.01 -71.76
CA MET A 1 69.37 -76.52 -70.92
C MET A 1 68.78 -77.69 -70.14
N LYS A 2 68.97 -77.76 -68.82
CA LYS A 2 68.28 -78.74 -67.95
C LYS A 2 66.98 -78.09 -67.45
N ALA A 3 65.83 -78.58 -67.92
CA ALA A 3 64.53 -78.16 -67.43
C ALA A 3 64.32 -78.72 -66.01
N LYS A 4 64.18 -77.82 -65.05
CA LYS A 4 63.91 -78.10 -63.63
C LYS A 4 62.43 -78.49 -63.51
N LYS A 5 62.15 -79.76 -63.21
CA LYS A 5 60.79 -80.25 -62.95
C LYS A 5 60.30 -79.61 -61.64
N ARG A 6 59.37 -78.66 -61.75
CA ARG A 6 58.62 -78.10 -60.61
C ARG A 6 57.76 -79.22 -60.04
N THR A 7 58.11 -79.72 -58.86
CA THR A 7 57.22 -80.55 -58.04
C THR A 7 56.20 -79.62 -57.39
N SER A 8 55.00 -79.57 -57.94
CA SER A 8 53.83 -79.01 -57.26
C SER A 8 53.41 -80.02 -56.19
N SER A 9 53.82 -79.78 -54.95
CA SER A 9 53.25 -80.47 -53.78
C SER A 9 51.89 -79.82 -53.51
N ASN A 10 50.85 -80.37 -54.13
CA ASN A 10 49.50 -80.21 -53.62
C ASN A 10 49.38 -81.20 -52.46
N ASN A 11 49.52 -80.69 -51.23
CA ASN A 11 49.15 -81.43 -50.05
C ASN A 11 47.62 -81.45 -49.98
N ASP A 12 47.00 -82.41 -50.66
CA ASP A 12 45.59 -82.73 -50.48
C ASP A 12 45.44 -83.34 -49.08
N ILE A 13 45.06 -82.51 -48.10
CA ILE A 13 44.80 -82.93 -46.72
C ILE A 13 43.52 -83.79 -46.75
N SER A 14 43.65 -85.11 -46.73
CA SER A 14 42.51 -86.02 -46.59
C SER A 14 42.05 -86.04 -45.13
N ILE A 15 41.20 -85.09 -44.75
CA ILE A 15 40.56 -85.06 -43.42
C ILE A 15 39.66 -86.29 -43.28
N SER A 16 39.83 -87.03 -42.18
CA SER A 16 38.97 -88.18 -41.88
C SER A 16 37.58 -87.74 -41.41
N PHE A 17 36.56 -88.55 -41.70
CA PHE A 17 35.19 -88.31 -41.22
C PHE A 17 35.13 -88.16 -39.69
N ASP A 18 35.92 -88.95 -38.95
CA ASP A 18 35.98 -88.89 -37.49
C ASP A 18 36.54 -87.56 -36.97
N GLU A 19 37.55 -86.99 -37.66
CA GLU A 19 38.11 -85.68 -37.31
C GLU A 19 37.10 -84.57 -37.55
N LEU A 20 36.36 -84.63 -38.65
CA LEU A 20 35.28 -83.68 -38.94
C LEU A 20 34.15 -83.77 -37.90
N GLN A 21 33.75 -84.99 -37.53
CA GLN A 21 32.71 -85.22 -36.53
C GLN A 21 33.12 -84.72 -35.14
N TYR A 22 34.39 -84.91 -34.76
CA TYR A 22 34.94 -84.36 -33.52
C TYR A 22 34.93 -82.83 -33.53
N ALA A 23 35.43 -82.20 -34.59
CA ALA A 23 35.45 -80.75 -34.73
C ALA A 23 34.03 -80.14 -34.71
N PHE A 24 33.06 -80.79 -35.35
CA PHE A 24 31.66 -80.37 -35.30
C PHE A 24 31.09 -80.43 -33.88
N ASN A 25 31.33 -81.51 -33.14
CA ASN A 25 30.84 -81.67 -31.78
C ASN A 25 31.45 -80.65 -30.82
N ASP A 26 32.75 -80.35 -30.97
CA ASP A 26 33.42 -79.32 -30.17
C ASP A 26 32.87 -77.92 -30.47
N LEU A 27 32.72 -77.58 -31.76
CA LEU A 27 32.09 -76.33 -32.19
C LEU A 27 30.65 -76.20 -31.66
N HIS A 28 29.86 -77.27 -31.74
CA HIS A 28 28.49 -77.29 -31.24
C HIS A 28 28.46 -77.04 -29.71
N LYS A 29 29.38 -77.65 -28.96
CA LYS A 29 29.51 -77.45 -27.51
C LYS A 29 29.85 -76.00 -27.16
N GLU A 30 30.79 -75.39 -27.87
CA GLU A 30 31.14 -73.97 -27.68
C GLU A 30 29.99 -73.05 -28.08
N SER A 31 29.30 -73.34 -29.19
CA SER A 31 28.12 -72.55 -29.61
C SER A 31 27.01 -72.54 -28.56
N PHE A 32 26.80 -73.67 -27.88
CA PHE A 32 25.80 -73.78 -26.83
C PHE A 32 26.20 -73.00 -25.56
N LYS A 33 27.50 -72.99 -25.21
CA LYS A 33 28.01 -72.16 -24.11
C LYS A 33 27.81 -70.67 -24.42
N LEU A 34 28.13 -70.24 -25.64
CA LEU A 34 27.91 -68.86 -26.08
C LEU A 34 26.43 -68.47 -26.04
N ALA A 35 25.52 -69.35 -26.50
CA ALA A 35 24.08 -69.10 -26.44
C ALA A 35 23.58 -68.87 -25.00
N LYS A 36 24.08 -69.65 -24.03
CA LYS A 36 23.78 -69.43 -22.61
C LYS A 36 24.30 -68.07 -22.13
N LEU A 37 25.53 -67.71 -22.49
CA LEU A 37 26.14 -66.44 -22.11
C LEU A 37 25.35 -65.24 -22.67
N VAL A 38 24.95 -65.31 -23.94
CA VAL A 38 24.10 -64.30 -24.59
C VAL A 38 22.75 -64.20 -23.87
N SER A 39 22.16 -65.32 -23.47
CA SER A 39 20.90 -65.31 -22.73
C SER A 39 21.03 -64.63 -21.36
N SER A 40 22.15 -64.81 -20.66
CA SER A 40 22.42 -64.09 -19.41
C SER A 40 22.64 -62.60 -19.63
N TYR A 41 23.42 -62.21 -20.65
CA TYR A 41 23.65 -60.80 -20.95
C TYR A 41 22.38 -60.07 -21.39
N LYS A 42 21.50 -60.75 -22.14
CA LYS A 42 20.20 -60.18 -22.50
C LYS A 42 19.35 -59.86 -21.27
N LYS A 43 19.38 -60.72 -20.24
CA LYS A 43 18.68 -60.47 -18.97
C LYS A 43 19.29 -59.29 -18.22
N THR A 44 20.63 -59.19 -18.16
CA THR A 44 21.30 -58.07 -17.49
C THR A 44 21.02 -56.75 -18.20
N ILE A 45 21.05 -56.72 -19.54
CA ILE A 45 20.70 -55.54 -20.33
C ILE A 45 19.26 -55.09 -20.04
N SER A 46 18.30 -56.02 -20.07
CA SER A 46 16.90 -55.68 -19.77
C SER A 46 16.69 -55.14 -18.35
N ASN A 47 17.45 -55.62 -17.37
CA ASN A 47 17.40 -55.06 -16.01
C ASN A 47 18.00 -53.66 -15.95
N LEU A 48 19.16 -53.43 -16.58
CA LEU A 48 19.80 -52.12 -16.63
C LEU A 48 18.93 -51.09 -17.36
N GLU A 49 18.27 -51.48 -18.46
CA GLU A 49 17.31 -50.62 -19.17
C GLU A 49 16.15 -50.17 -18.27
N LYS A 50 15.64 -51.06 -17.42
CA LYS A 50 14.59 -50.72 -16.43
C LYS A 50 15.10 -49.76 -15.36
N GLU A 51 16.32 -49.96 -14.86
CA GLU A 51 16.94 -49.05 -13.89
C GLU A 51 17.18 -47.66 -14.49
N ILE A 52 17.68 -47.58 -15.73
CA ILE A 52 17.84 -46.31 -16.47
C ILE A 52 16.50 -45.60 -16.61
N SER A 53 15.44 -46.32 -16.98
CA SER A 53 14.09 -45.74 -17.08
C SER A 53 13.59 -45.20 -15.75
N LYS A 54 13.87 -45.89 -14.64
CA LYS A 54 13.48 -45.44 -13.30
C LYS A 54 14.24 -44.17 -12.89
N LEU A 55 15.55 -44.15 -13.08
CA LEU A 55 16.40 -43.00 -12.76
C LEU A 55 16.05 -41.77 -13.60
N ASN A 56 15.69 -41.95 -14.88
CA ASN A 56 15.25 -40.85 -15.73
C ASN A 56 13.95 -40.20 -15.22
N ASN A 57 13.01 -40.99 -14.72
CA ASN A 57 11.78 -40.46 -14.12
C ASN A 57 12.08 -39.66 -12.85
N GLU A 58 12.94 -40.19 -11.96
CA GLU A 58 13.37 -39.48 -10.74
C GLU A 58 14.09 -38.15 -11.07
N LEU A 59 14.89 -38.12 -12.14
CA LEU A 59 15.57 -36.92 -12.61
C LEU A 59 14.58 -35.86 -13.10
N ASP A 60 13.58 -36.26 -13.89
CA ASP A 60 12.53 -35.35 -14.36
C ASP A 60 11.70 -34.80 -13.20
N ASP A 61 11.34 -35.62 -12.21
CA ASP A 61 10.64 -35.18 -11.00
C ASP A 61 11.46 -34.12 -10.24
N LEU A 62 12.74 -34.39 -9.94
CA LEU A 62 13.63 -33.44 -9.28
C LEU A 62 13.80 -32.14 -10.08
N LYS A 63 13.86 -32.23 -11.41
CA LYS A 63 13.95 -31.06 -12.29
C LYS A 63 12.68 -30.21 -12.24
N THR A 64 11.50 -30.82 -12.10
CA THR A 64 10.26 -30.07 -11.87
C THR A 64 10.24 -29.40 -10.51
N GLU A 65 10.71 -30.08 -9.46
CA GLU A 65 10.77 -29.53 -8.11
C GLU A 65 11.70 -28.32 -8.01
N ILE A 66 12.89 -28.39 -8.63
CA ILE A 66 13.82 -27.26 -8.74
C ILE A 66 13.16 -26.06 -9.42
N ARG A 67 12.46 -26.26 -10.55
CA ARG A 67 11.74 -25.16 -11.24
C ARG A 67 10.71 -24.49 -10.34
N ILE A 68 9.97 -25.29 -9.56
CA ILE A 68 8.98 -24.78 -8.60
C ILE A 68 9.66 -23.95 -7.52
N ILE A 69 10.77 -24.43 -6.93
CA ILE A 69 11.52 -23.71 -5.90
C ILE A 69 12.07 -22.39 -6.45
N SER A 70 12.73 -22.39 -7.62
CA SER A 70 13.26 -21.17 -8.22
C SER A 70 12.16 -20.12 -8.47
N SER A 71 10.99 -20.55 -8.94
CA SER A 71 9.86 -19.63 -9.11
C SER A 71 9.36 -19.03 -7.79
N LYS A 72 9.45 -19.78 -6.68
CA LYS A 72 9.08 -19.30 -5.35
C LYS A 72 10.12 -18.31 -4.82
N GLU A 73 11.41 -18.59 -5.03
CA GLU A 73 12.51 -17.70 -4.64
C GLU A 73 12.43 -16.35 -5.35
N GLU A 74 12.19 -16.35 -6.67
CA GLU A 74 11.99 -15.11 -7.45
C GLU A 74 10.80 -14.29 -6.92
N ASN A 75 9.67 -14.94 -6.65
CA ASN A 75 8.50 -14.28 -6.06
C ASN A 75 8.77 -13.74 -4.65
N GLN A 76 9.58 -14.44 -3.86
CA GLN A 76 9.93 -14.04 -2.50
C GLN A 76 10.92 -12.87 -2.51
N GLU A 77 11.89 -12.86 -3.42
CA GLU A 77 12.83 -11.74 -3.58
C GLU A 77 12.12 -10.47 -4.05
N ILE A 78 11.17 -10.58 -4.99
CA ILE A 78 10.32 -9.46 -5.43
C ILE A 78 9.48 -8.93 -4.26
N LYS A 79 8.88 -9.82 -3.46
CA LYS A 79 8.12 -9.45 -2.26
C LYS A 79 8.98 -8.74 -1.23
N ASN A 80 10.18 -9.24 -0.95
CA ASN A 80 11.12 -8.66 -0.01
C ASN A 80 11.62 -7.27 -0.48
N LYS A 81 11.89 -7.09 -1.78
CA LYS A 81 12.24 -5.78 -2.36
C LYS A 81 11.08 -4.77 -2.24
N LEU A 82 9.85 -5.21 -2.46
CA LEU A 82 8.65 -4.36 -2.29
C LEU A 82 8.44 -3.97 -0.82
N GLU A 83 8.62 -4.89 0.11
CA GLU A 83 8.51 -4.63 1.56
C GLU A 83 9.64 -3.71 2.06
N ALA A 84 10.88 -3.94 1.63
CA ALA A 84 12.02 -3.05 1.95
C ALA A 84 11.79 -1.63 1.43
N ASN A 85 11.27 -1.47 0.20
CA ASN A 85 10.93 -0.15 -0.34
C ASN A 85 9.79 0.54 0.44
N LYS A 86 8.78 -0.21 0.90
CA LYS A 86 7.73 0.33 1.79
C LYS A 86 8.30 0.79 3.14
N ILE A 87 9.20 0.01 3.74
CA ILE A 87 9.84 0.34 5.02
C ILE A 87 10.74 1.58 4.89
N ASN A 88 11.53 1.67 3.82
CA ASN A 88 12.41 2.82 3.57
C ASN A 88 11.62 4.12 3.32
N HIS A 89 10.49 4.05 2.62
CA HIS A 89 9.62 5.21 2.43
C HIS A 89 9.00 5.69 3.75
N LEU A 90 8.56 4.78 4.62
CA LEU A 90 8.02 5.12 5.94
C LEU A 90 9.06 5.81 6.85
N CYS A 91 10.33 5.39 6.77
CA CYS A 91 11.41 5.90 7.63
C CYS A 91 11.74 7.39 7.36
N SER A 92 11.61 7.85 6.12
CA SER A 92 11.88 9.26 5.77
C SER A 92 10.88 10.24 6.43
N THR A 93 9.59 9.88 6.47
CA THR A 93 8.55 10.67 7.14
C THR A 93 8.69 10.66 8.66
N CYS A 94 9.22 9.58 9.24
CA CYS A 94 9.44 9.47 10.68
C CYS A 94 10.44 10.51 11.20
N ASN A 95 11.51 10.80 10.47
CA ASN A 95 12.49 11.80 10.88
C ASN A 95 11.88 13.22 10.91
N ARG A 96 11.08 13.59 9.89
CA ARG A 96 10.37 14.88 9.86
C ARG A 96 9.39 15.01 11.02
N PHE A 97 8.58 13.97 11.29
CA PHE A 97 7.65 13.99 12.42
C PHE A 97 8.38 14.02 13.77
N LYS A 98 9.52 13.35 13.90
CA LYS A 98 10.35 13.39 15.10
C LYS A 98 10.86 14.81 15.37
N GLU A 99 11.31 15.51 14.33
CA GLU A 99 11.75 16.90 14.42
C GLU A 99 10.59 17.86 14.77
N GLU A 100 9.44 17.71 14.11
CA GLU A 100 8.22 18.48 14.43
C GLU A 100 7.79 18.26 15.90
N ILE A 101 7.79 17.02 16.39
CA ILE A 101 7.43 16.70 17.78
C ILE A 101 8.40 17.36 18.76
N CYS A 102 9.71 17.35 18.49
CA CYS A 102 10.69 18.04 19.32
C CYS A 102 10.46 19.55 19.35
N ASN A 103 10.19 20.17 18.19
CA ASN A 103 9.92 21.60 18.09
C ASN A 103 8.63 22.01 18.81
N LEU A 104 7.56 21.22 18.65
CA LEU A 104 6.29 21.43 19.34
C LEU A 104 6.44 21.29 20.86
N ARG A 105 7.17 20.26 21.32
CA ARG A 105 7.44 20.05 22.75
C ARG A 105 8.23 21.21 23.36
N ASN A 106 9.23 21.73 22.66
CA ASN A 106 9.99 22.90 23.09
C ASN A 106 9.12 24.16 23.17
N THR A 107 8.24 24.36 22.18
CA THR A 107 7.31 25.49 22.16
C THR A 107 6.31 25.41 23.32
N LEU A 108 5.77 24.21 23.58
CA LEU A 108 4.87 23.97 24.69
C LEU A 108 5.55 24.22 26.04
N ALA A 109 6.81 23.80 26.20
CA ALA A 109 7.58 24.06 27.41
C ALA A 109 7.74 25.57 27.67
N LYS A 110 8.13 26.35 26.65
CA LYS A 110 8.23 27.82 26.74
C LYS A 110 6.88 28.46 27.11
N PHE A 111 5.79 28.01 26.49
CA PHE A 111 4.46 28.51 26.79
C PHE A 111 4.05 28.23 28.24
N THR A 112 4.29 27.01 28.73
CA THR A 112 4.03 26.62 30.12
C THR A 112 4.85 27.44 31.10
N SER A 113 6.15 27.66 30.84
CA SER A 113 6.98 28.54 31.67
C SER A 113 6.47 29.98 31.66
N GLY A 114 6.10 30.52 30.50
CA GLY A 114 5.52 31.85 30.38
C GLY A 114 4.21 32.00 31.15
N ARG A 115 3.33 31.00 31.05
CA ARG A 115 2.09 30.94 31.83
C ARG A 115 2.36 30.93 33.33
N ASN A 116 3.27 30.08 33.81
CA ASN A 116 3.59 30.01 35.24
C ASN A 116 4.11 31.35 35.77
N ASN A 117 4.94 32.04 34.99
CA ASN A 117 5.42 33.38 35.34
C ASN A 117 4.29 34.41 35.41
N LEU A 118 3.34 34.35 34.46
CA LEU A 118 2.15 35.20 34.47
C LEU A 118 1.28 34.92 35.71
N ASP A 119 1.03 33.64 36.02
CA ASP A 119 0.23 33.22 37.17
C ASP A 119 0.86 33.74 38.49
N ILE A 120 2.19 33.71 38.62
CA ILE A 120 2.91 34.29 39.78
C ILE A 120 2.75 35.82 39.84
N LEU A 121 2.87 36.51 38.69
CA LEU A 121 2.72 37.96 38.63
C LEU A 121 1.31 38.40 39.04
N LEU A 122 0.30 37.74 38.47
CA LEU A 122 -1.11 38.01 38.77
C LEU A 122 -1.44 37.65 40.23
N GLY A 123 -0.90 36.54 40.75
CA GLY A 123 -1.07 36.17 42.15
C GLY A 123 -0.43 37.14 43.14
N LYS A 124 0.61 37.88 42.74
CA LYS A 124 1.25 38.93 43.55
C LYS A 124 0.63 40.31 43.36
N GLN A 125 -0.26 40.50 42.38
CA GLN A 125 -0.89 41.79 42.13
C GLN A 125 -1.90 42.09 43.25
N LYS A 126 -1.68 43.18 44.00
CA LYS A 126 -2.67 43.67 44.97
C LYS A 126 -3.96 44.02 44.22
N CYS A 127 -5.09 43.57 44.75
CA CYS A 127 -6.40 43.91 44.21
C CYS A 127 -6.55 45.44 44.19
N VAL A 128 -7.17 46.02 43.16
CA VAL A 128 -7.34 47.48 43.03
C VAL A 128 -8.08 48.10 44.24
N PHE A 129 -8.77 47.26 45.01
CA PHE A 129 -9.50 47.64 46.23
C PHE A 129 -8.68 47.49 47.53
N ASP A 130 -7.52 46.83 47.48
CA ASP A 130 -6.61 46.61 48.60
C ASP A 130 -5.56 47.74 48.66
N LYS A 131 -6.06 48.97 48.84
CA LYS A 131 -5.23 50.18 48.93
C LYS A 131 -4.90 50.46 50.38
N GLU A 132 -3.62 50.62 50.69
CA GLU A 132 -3.12 51.08 51.99
C GLU A 132 -2.08 52.17 51.75
N GLY A 133 -2.12 53.25 52.54
CA GLY A 133 -1.21 54.40 52.39
C GLY A 133 -1.67 55.62 53.19
N LEU A 134 -0.73 56.53 53.47
CA LEU A 134 -1.01 57.80 54.15
C LEU A 134 -2.06 58.59 53.37
N GLY A 135 -3.20 58.88 54.02
CA GLY A 135 -4.34 59.59 53.41
C GLY A 135 -5.42 58.68 52.79
N TYR A 136 -5.27 57.35 52.80
CA TYR A 136 -6.33 56.44 52.39
C TYR A 136 -7.42 56.34 53.48
N ASN A 137 -8.67 56.64 53.11
CA ASN A 137 -9.82 56.52 54.01
C ASN A 137 -10.75 55.39 53.53
N PRO A 138 -10.80 54.23 54.22
CA PRO A 138 -11.62 53.08 53.82
C PRO A 138 -13.13 53.35 53.87
N GLN A 139 -13.57 54.41 54.54
CA GLN A 139 -14.99 54.76 54.67
C GLN A 139 -15.56 55.43 53.42
N LYS A 140 -14.72 55.93 52.51
CA LYS A 140 -15.13 56.42 51.18
C LYS A 140 -14.95 55.31 50.15
N GLN A 141 -15.92 54.39 50.06
CA GLN A 141 -15.86 53.32 49.08
C GLN A 141 -15.75 53.89 47.66
N GLN A 142 -14.79 53.38 46.88
CA GLN A 142 -14.67 53.72 45.47
C GLN A 142 -15.91 53.23 44.71
N LYS A 143 -16.40 54.06 43.78
CA LYS A 143 -17.52 53.70 42.90
C LYS A 143 -17.20 52.37 42.23
N LYS A 144 -18.04 51.35 42.46
CA LYS A 144 -17.97 50.07 41.76
C LYS A 144 -18.28 50.32 40.29
N TYR A 145 -17.26 50.53 39.47
CA TYR A 145 -17.42 50.47 38.02
C TYR A 145 -17.77 49.02 37.70
N LYS A 146 -18.90 48.78 37.03
CA LYS A 146 -19.25 47.44 36.53
C LYS A 146 -18.07 46.95 35.68
N ASN A 147 -17.59 45.73 35.96
CA ASN A 147 -16.47 45.13 35.24
C ASN A 147 -16.72 45.23 33.73
N PHE A 148 -15.81 45.88 32.99
CA PHE A 148 -15.88 46.07 31.53
C PHE A 148 -15.79 44.77 30.72
N PHE A 149 -15.57 43.64 31.39
CA PHE A 149 -15.57 42.33 30.77
C PHE A 149 -16.94 41.67 30.96
N ILE A 150 -17.88 42.04 30.09
CA ILE A 150 -19.08 41.24 29.87
C ILE A 150 -18.64 40.02 29.07
N LEU A 151 -18.73 38.83 29.69
CA LEU A 151 -18.79 37.59 28.94
C LEU A 151 -20.02 37.70 28.05
N THR A 152 -19.85 37.69 26.72
CA THR A 152 -20.95 37.59 25.73
C THR A 152 -21.65 36.25 25.91
N GLN A 153 -22.42 36.13 26.97
CA GLN A 153 -23.22 34.98 27.29
C GLN A 153 -24.45 35.06 26.41
N ALA A 154 -24.39 34.37 25.27
CA ALA A 154 -25.50 33.72 24.56
C ALA A 154 -26.85 34.46 24.50
N ALA A 155 -26.86 35.79 24.44
CA ALA A 155 -28.07 36.55 24.17
C ALA A 155 -28.31 36.51 22.66
N SER A 156 -29.32 35.73 22.25
CA SER A 156 -30.14 35.95 21.06
C SER A 156 -29.38 36.41 19.80
N PHE A 157 -29.03 35.45 18.91
CA PHE A 157 -28.48 35.71 17.57
C PHE A 157 -29.02 37.02 16.95
N PRO A 158 -28.23 38.10 16.92
CA PRO A 158 -28.65 39.33 16.24
C PRO A 158 -28.48 39.07 14.75
N PHE A 159 -29.54 38.56 14.10
CA PHE A 159 -29.69 38.43 12.65
C PHE A 159 -28.37 38.30 11.88
N THR A 160 -27.60 37.24 12.14
CA THR A 160 -26.29 37.05 11.50
C THR A 160 -26.45 37.11 9.99
N THR A 161 -25.85 38.12 9.37
CA THR A 161 -25.89 38.30 7.92
C THR A 161 -24.67 37.62 7.32
N CYS A 162 -24.89 36.79 6.32
CA CYS A 162 -23.81 36.08 5.65
C CYS A 162 -22.97 37.07 4.82
N PHE A 163 -21.66 37.14 5.06
CA PHE A 163 -20.77 38.00 4.27
C PHE A 163 -20.60 37.53 2.81
N TYR A 164 -20.96 36.29 2.49
CA TYR A 164 -20.87 35.75 1.12
C TYR A 164 -22.12 36.06 0.29
N CYS A 165 -23.33 35.82 0.82
CA CYS A 165 -24.57 35.99 0.06
C CYS A 165 -25.45 37.17 0.51
N GLY A 166 -25.07 37.90 1.55
CA GLY A 166 -25.82 39.05 2.07
C GLY A 166 -27.15 38.71 2.74
N LYS A 167 -27.53 37.43 2.87
CA LYS A 167 -28.79 37.00 3.52
C LYS A 167 -28.62 36.84 5.03
N LYS A 168 -29.65 37.23 5.78
CA LYS A 168 -29.74 37.07 7.24
C LYS A 168 -30.01 35.60 7.62
N GLY A 169 -29.64 35.23 8.85
CA GLY A 169 -29.94 33.92 9.47
C GLY A 169 -28.81 32.88 9.41
N HIS A 170 -27.67 33.17 8.80
CA HIS A 170 -26.52 32.26 8.74
C HIS A 170 -25.20 33.02 8.50
N ASN A 171 -24.06 32.35 8.69
CA ASN A 171 -22.73 32.93 8.47
C ASN A 171 -22.05 32.33 7.22
N SER A 172 -20.92 32.88 6.79
CA SER A 172 -20.22 32.42 5.57
C SER A 172 -19.88 30.92 5.57
N PRO A 173 -19.45 30.31 6.69
CA PRO A 173 -19.25 28.85 6.76
C PRO A 173 -20.52 28.01 6.50
N THR A 174 -21.68 28.49 6.96
CA THR A 174 -22.96 27.77 6.83
C THR A 174 -23.76 28.18 5.58
N CYS A 175 -23.15 28.94 4.67
CA CYS A 175 -23.81 29.44 3.47
C CYS A 175 -24.00 28.35 2.41
N TYR A 176 -25.26 28.05 2.07
CA TYR A 176 -25.62 27.08 1.02
C TYR A 176 -25.01 27.44 -0.35
N ILE A 177 -25.04 28.71 -0.73
CA ILE A 177 -24.49 29.18 -2.02
C ILE A 177 -22.97 28.98 -2.07
N ARG A 178 -22.27 29.32 -0.98
CA ARG A 178 -20.81 29.11 -0.88
C ARG A 178 -20.45 27.62 -0.91
N ARG A 179 -21.23 26.79 -0.21
CA ARG A 179 -20.98 25.35 -0.10
C ARG A 179 -21.26 24.60 -1.41
N ASN A 180 -22.25 25.05 -2.18
CA ASN A 180 -22.69 24.40 -3.42
C ASN A 180 -22.34 25.18 -4.68
N PHE A 181 -21.32 26.05 -4.63
CA PHE A 181 -20.93 26.89 -5.77
C PHE A 181 -20.60 26.07 -7.03
N SER A 182 -19.99 24.90 -6.87
CA SER A 182 -19.69 23.96 -7.97
C SER A 182 -20.93 23.36 -8.65
N ASN A 183 -22.08 23.33 -7.96
CA ASN A 183 -23.34 22.77 -8.48
C ASN A 183 -24.21 23.83 -9.18
N LEU A 184 -23.85 25.11 -9.09
CA LEU A 184 -24.59 26.22 -9.71
C LEU A 184 -24.00 26.52 -11.10
N LYS A 185 -24.28 25.63 -12.07
CA LYS A 185 -23.74 25.70 -13.45
C LYS A 185 -24.18 26.92 -14.29
N ASN A 186 -25.01 27.83 -13.76
CA ASN A 186 -25.65 28.91 -14.52
C ASN A 186 -25.50 30.30 -13.85
N ILE A 187 -24.34 30.63 -13.30
CA ILE A 187 -24.08 32.00 -12.78
C ILE A 187 -23.28 32.78 -13.83
N VAL A 188 -23.90 33.80 -14.42
CA VAL A 188 -23.25 34.76 -15.31
C VAL A 188 -22.76 35.93 -14.46
N TRP A 189 -21.48 36.31 -14.61
CA TRP A 189 -20.93 37.48 -13.92
C TRP A 189 -21.47 38.75 -14.58
N ILE A 190 -22.06 39.64 -13.79
CA ILE A 190 -22.66 40.87 -14.29
C ILE A 190 -21.92 42.07 -13.67
N PRO A 191 -21.44 43.05 -14.48
CA PRO A 191 -20.72 44.22 -14.00
C PRO A 191 -21.53 45.06 -13.00
N LYS A 192 -20.85 45.60 -11.99
CA LYS A 192 -21.47 46.52 -11.02
C LYS A 192 -21.96 47.78 -11.76
N GLY A 193 -23.28 48.04 -11.71
CA GLY A 193 -23.92 49.20 -12.34
C GLY A 193 -24.98 48.86 -13.39
N SER A 194 -25.12 47.60 -13.80
CA SER A 194 -26.19 47.20 -14.71
C SER A 194 -27.50 46.97 -13.96
N SER A 195 -28.57 47.66 -14.37
CA SER A 195 -29.93 47.35 -13.92
C SER A 195 -30.43 46.10 -14.63
N VAL A 196 -30.45 44.97 -13.92
CA VAL A 196 -31.08 43.73 -14.41
C VAL A 196 -32.48 43.69 -13.80
N ASN A 197 -33.50 43.74 -14.67
CA ASN A 197 -34.89 43.53 -14.26
C ASN A 197 -35.07 42.03 -13.94
N THR A 198 -34.74 41.63 -12.72
CA THR A 198 -35.02 40.28 -12.25
C THR A 198 -36.52 40.18 -11.96
N ASN A 199 -37.26 39.46 -12.81
CA ASN A 199 -38.63 39.05 -12.52
C ASN A 199 -38.59 38.03 -11.37
N ILE A 200 -38.46 38.52 -10.15
CA ILE A 200 -38.58 37.74 -8.93
C ILE A 200 -40.06 37.36 -8.82
N LYS A 201 -40.42 36.19 -9.33
CA LYS A 201 -41.69 35.54 -8.97
C LYS A 201 -41.56 35.01 -7.54
N ASP A 202 -41.65 35.91 -6.57
CA ASP A 202 -41.82 35.53 -5.18
C ASP A 202 -43.15 34.76 -5.03
N PRO A 203 -43.22 33.73 -4.17
CA PRO A 203 -44.50 33.19 -3.73
C PRO A 203 -45.21 34.29 -2.94
N LYS A 204 -46.40 34.71 -3.42
CA LYS A 204 -47.24 35.79 -2.86
C LYS A 204 -47.31 35.72 -1.33
N LYS A 205 -46.48 36.50 -0.63
CA LYS A 205 -46.55 36.73 0.82
C LYS A 205 -47.35 38.00 1.11
N THR A 206 -48.63 37.98 0.78
CA THR A 206 -49.61 38.91 1.35
C THR A 206 -50.91 38.16 1.52
N TRP A 207 -51.15 37.66 2.74
CA TRP A 207 -52.50 37.36 3.19
C TRP A 207 -53.17 38.70 3.45
N VAL A 208 -54.17 39.05 2.66
CA VAL A 208 -54.96 40.27 2.83
C VAL A 208 -56.27 39.86 3.51
N PRO A 209 -56.68 40.46 4.63
CA PRO A 209 -58.00 40.20 5.21
C PRO A 209 -59.08 40.67 4.22
N LYS A 210 -60.13 39.87 4.02
CA LYS A 210 -61.33 40.31 3.31
C LYS A 210 -62.07 41.34 4.18
N SER A 211 -62.07 42.60 3.77
CA SER A 211 -62.98 43.61 4.29
C SER A 211 -64.32 43.54 3.56
N THR A 212 -65.41 43.28 4.27
CA THR A 212 -66.76 43.63 3.83
C THR A 212 -67.21 44.87 4.59
N LEU A 213 -67.26 45.95 3.81
CA LEU A 213 -67.92 47.24 3.97
C LEU A 213 -69.08 47.28 4.98
N SER A 214 -69.00 48.24 5.89
CA SER A 214 -70.16 48.95 6.43
C SER A 214 -70.54 50.07 5.45
N LEU A 215 -71.76 50.05 4.93
CA LEU A 215 -72.44 51.27 4.47
C LEU A 215 -73.65 51.50 5.39
N SER A 216 -73.70 52.73 5.93
CA SER A 216 -74.87 53.51 6.36
C SER A 216 -76.07 52.77 6.92
#